data_AF-A0A3P1UQG0-F1
#
_entry.id   AF-A0A3P1UQG0-F1
#
_cell.length_a   1.000
_cell.length_b   1.000
_cell.length_c   1.000
_cell.angle_alpha   90.00
_cell.angle_beta   90.00
_cell.angle_gamma   90.00
#
_symmetry.space_group_name_H-M   'P 1'
#
loop_
_entity.id
_entity.type
_entity.pdbx_description
1 polymer ?
#
loop_
_entity_poly.entity_id
_entity_poly.type
_entity_poly.pdbx_seq_one_letter_code
_entity_poly.pdbx_strand_id
1 'polypeptide(L)'
;MDCGNTVKTINSPSLKRKAWFQESLRSAVLFPRNKVGTAAVEFAILAPVFLLLLMGVIAFGIYLGAANAVQQLAADATRTALAGIDAAERQTLATTYIQKNAAKYTLINPAQIETAIDNAASDPSQFTVTISYNAANLPIWNLFTGLPLPGKTITRASTIRLGGT
;
A
#
# COMPACT_ATOMS: atom_id res chain seq x y z
N MET A 1 -117.23 28.19 7.77
CA MET A 1 -116.87 26.75 7.72
C MET A 1 -115.36 26.64 7.87
N ASP A 2 -114.94 25.94 8.92
CA ASP A 2 -113.81 24.99 9.02
C ASP A 2 -112.85 24.91 7.80
N CYS A 3 -111.54 24.68 7.91
CA CYS A 3 -110.65 24.20 8.96
C CYS A 3 -109.23 24.33 8.36
N GLY A 4 -108.17 24.19 9.16
CA GLY A 4 -106.87 23.75 8.62
C GLY A 4 -105.73 24.76 8.62
N ASN A 5 -105.22 24.97 9.82
CA ASN A 5 -103.90 25.47 10.17
C ASN A 5 -102.77 24.72 9.44
N THR A 6 -101.75 25.42 8.92
CA THR A 6 -100.33 25.05 9.09
C THR A 6 -99.41 26.18 8.67
N VAL A 7 -99.03 26.99 9.67
CA VAL A 7 -97.81 27.80 9.66
C VAL A 7 -96.60 26.88 9.61
N LYS A 8 -95.67 27.12 8.68
CA LYS A 8 -94.25 26.85 8.92
C LYS A 8 -93.36 27.88 8.24
N THR A 9 -93.14 28.96 8.97
CA THR A 9 -91.90 29.76 8.94
C THR A 9 -90.70 28.86 9.17
N ILE A 10 -89.62 28.99 8.39
CA ILE A 10 -88.19 28.80 8.77
C ILE A 10 -87.42 29.39 7.57
N ASN A 11 -87.01 30.66 7.63
CA ASN A 11 -85.78 31.15 8.26
C ASN A 11 -84.51 30.67 7.54
N SER A 12 -83.89 31.61 6.81
CA SER A 12 -82.50 31.55 6.37
C SER A 12 -81.54 31.53 7.56
N PRO A 13 -80.66 30.52 7.71
CA PRO A 13 -79.51 30.64 8.59
C PRO A 13 -78.28 31.05 7.78
N SER A 14 -77.90 32.30 8.04
CA SER A 14 -76.52 32.78 8.23
C SER A 14 -75.40 31.74 8.21
N LEU A 15 -74.37 32.05 7.41
CA LEU A 15 -72.94 31.96 7.76
C LEU A 15 -72.53 30.82 8.70
N LYS A 16 -72.04 29.73 8.12
CA LYS A 16 -70.96 28.93 8.73
C LYS A 16 -69.84 28.69 7.72
N ARG A 17 -69.23 29.78 7.26
CA ARG A 17 -67.80 29.79 6.92
C ARG A 17 -67.04 29.50 8.22
N LYS A 18 -66.08 28.57 8.17
CA LYS A 18 -65.24 28.02 9.27
C LYS A 18 -65.80 26.74 9.89
N ALA A 19 -65.31 25.61 9.41
CA ALA A 19 -64.85 24.48 10.24
C ALA A 19 -64.37 23.30 9.36
N TRP A 20 -63.38 23.49 8.49
CA TRP A 20 -62.55 22.39 7.96
C TRP A 20 -61.09 22.82 7.72
N PHE A 21 -60.65 23.88 8.41
CA PHE A 21 -59.26 24.37 8.40
C PHE A 21 -58.47 23.77 9.56
N GLN A 22 -58.34 22.43 9.66
CA GLN A 22 -57.41 21.79 10.60
C GLN A 22 -57.38 20.25 10.49
N GLU A 23 -57.09 19.72 9.32
CA GLU A 23 -56.29 18.47 9.27
C GLU A 23 -54.87 18.84 8.86
N SER A 24 -54.26 19.54 9.82
CA SER A 24 -52.85 19.81 9.93
C SER A 24 -52.06 18.53 9.74
N LEU A 25 -51.42 18.40 8.57
CA LEU A 25 -50.01 18.10 8.43
C LEU A 25 -49.36 17.50 9.69
N ARG A 26 -49.44 16.18 9.81
CA ARG A 26 -48.42 15.40 10.48
C ARG A 26 -48.05 14.23 9.61
N SER A 27 -47.57 14.53 8.41
CA SER A 27 -46.45 13.77 7.86
C SER A 27 -45.31 13.96 8.84
N ALA A 28 -45.30 13.15 9.91
CA ALA A 28 -44.06 12.88 10.61
C ALA A 28 -43.16 12.26 9.55
N VAL A 29 -42.36 13.09 8.90
CA VAL A 29 -41.15 12.64 8.24
C VAL A 29 -40.30 12.10 9.38
N LEU A 30 -40.58 10.86 9.77
CA LEU A 30 -39.60 9.99 10.37
C LEU A 30 -38.51 9.94 9.31
N PHE A 31 -37.50 10.81 9.45
CA PHE A 31 -36.21 10.52 8.88
C PHE A 31 -35.86 9.16 9.45
N PRO A 32 -35.89 8.07 8.65
CA PRO A 32 -35.37 6.82 9.15
C PRO A 32 -33.94 7.16 9.56
N ARG A 33 -33.60 6.90 10.82
CA ARG A 33 -32.23 7.03 11.30
C ARG A 33 -31.44 5.94 10.56
N ASN A 34 -31.03 6.28 9.34
CA ASN A 34 -30.44 5.39 8.37
C ASN A 34 -29.06 5.05 8.88
N LYS A 35 -28.95 3.94 9.62
CA LYS A 35 -27.67 3.35 10.02
C LYS A 35 -26.72 3.17 8.83
N VAL A 36 -27.29 2.95 7.64
CA VAL A 36 -26.58 2.86 6.36
C VAL A 36 -25.86 4.18 5.99
N GLY A 37 -26.47 5.33 6.26
CA GLY A 37 -25.84 6.64 6.02
C GLY A 37 -24.72 6.96 7.00
N THR A 38 -24.86 6.52 8.25
CA THR A 38 -23.80 6.64 9.27
C THR A 38 -22.58 5.77 8.92
N ALA A 39 -22.79 4.52 8.49
CA ALA A 39 -21.70 3.63 8.07
C ALA A 39 -20.93 4.15 6.84
N ALA A 40 -21.61 4.79 5.90
CA ALA A 40 -20.95 5.44 4.75
C ALA A 40 -20.01 6.59 5.16
N VAL A 41 -20.41 7.39 6.16
CA VAL A 41 -19.58 8.48 6.68
C VAL A 41 -18.38 7.95 7.47
N GLU A 42 -18.58 6.91 8.29
CA GLU A 42 -17.49 6.25 9.01
C GLU A 42 -16.45 5.64 8.05
N PHE A 43 -16.91 4.98 6.99
CA PHE A 43 -16.03 4.45 5.96
C PHE A 43 -15.29 5.55 5.20
N ALA A 44 -15.94 6.67 4.88
CA ALA A 44 -15.30 7.78 4.18
C ALA A 44 -14.10 8.39 4.96
N ILE A 45 -14.12 8.31 6.29
CA ILE A 45 -13.04 8.79 7.15
C ILE A 45 -11.95 7.71 7.33
N LEU A 46 -12.35 6.44 7.47
CA LEU A 46 -11.40 5.33 7.69
C LEU A 46 -10.69 4.87 6.42
N ALA A 47 -11.39 4.86 5.28
CA ALA A 47 -10.86 4.35 4.02
C ALA A 47 -9.57 5.06 3.56
N PRO A 48 -9.43 6.39 3.64
CA PRO A 48 -8.19 7.07 3.29
C PRO A 48 -7.00 6.59 4.13
N VAL A 49 -7.18 6.45 5.45
CA VAL A 49 -6.11 5.98 6.36
C VAL A 49 -5.77 4.52 6.08
N PHE A 50 -6.78 3.68 5.89
CA PHE A 50 -6.60 2.28 5.54
C PHE A 50 -5.84 2.11 4.22
N LEU A 51 -6.20 2.87 3.18
CA LEU A 51 -5.50 2.86 1.90
C LEU A 51 -4.05 3.33 2.05
N LEU A 52 -3.80 4.36 2.86
CA LEU A 52 -2.45 4.84 3.16
C LEU A 52 -1.59 3.75 3.83
N LEU A 53 -2.14 3.06 4.82
CA LEU A 53 -1.47 1.94 5.48
C LEU A 53 -1.22 0.78 4.52
N LEU A 54 -2.20 0.42 3.70
CA LEU A 54 -2.08 -0.63 2.69
C LEU A 54 -0.97 -0.30 1.68
N MET A 55 -0.97 0.92 1.13
CA MET A 55 0.08 1.38 0.23
C MET A 55 1.46 1.37 0.91
N GLY A 56 1.52 1.72 2.20
CA GLY A 56 2.74 1.66 2.99
C GLY A 56 3.30 0.25 3.14
N VAL A 57 2.45 -0.72 3.47
CA VAL A 57 2.84 -2.14 3.57
C VAL A 57 3.33 -2.64 2.21
N ILE A 58 2.65 -2.31 1.11
CA ILE A 58 3.08 -2.70 -0.24
C ILE A 58 4.43 -2.07 -0.59
N ALA A 59 4.59 -0.77 -0.38
CA ALA A 59 5.83 -0.05 -0.68
C ALA A 59 7.03 -0.61 0.12
N PHE A 60 6.84 -0.88 1.40
CA PHE A 60 7.85 -1.48 2.25
C PHE A 60 8.14 -2.95 1.87
N GLY A 61 7.09 -3.70 1.51
CA GLY A 61 7.23 -5.07 1.00
C GLY A 61 8.09 -5.13 -0.26
N ILE A 62 7.91 -4.19 -1.19
CA ILE A 62 8.75 -4.07 -2.39
C ILE A 62 10.21 -3.77 -2.02
N TYR A 63 10.43 -2.84 -1.09
CA TYR A 63 11.78 -2.51 -0.61
C TYR A 63 12.50 -3.71 0.01
N LEU A 64 11.83 -4.42 0.93
CA LEU A 64 12.39 -5.63 1.53
C LEU A 64 12.59 -6.75 0.52
N GLY A 65 11.67 -6.91 -0.43
CA GLY A 65 11.79 -7.87 -1.52
C GLY A 65 13.02 -7.59 -2.40
N ALA A 66 13.25 -6.33 -2.77
CA ALA A 66 14.48 -5.93 -3.46
C ALA A 66 15.72 -6.21 -2.60
N ALA A 67 15.71 -5.87 -1.31
CA ALA A 67 16.85 -6.13 -0.43
C ALA A 67 17.19 -7.63 -0.30
N ASN A 68 16.18 -8.49 -0.24
CA ASN A 68 16.36 -9.93 -0.22
C ASN A 68 16.88 -10.45 -1.55
N ALA A 69 16.39 -9.92 -2.68
CA ALA A 69 16.90 -10.26 -4.00
C ALA A 69 18.39 -9.92 -4.15
N VAL A 70 18.82 -8.72 -3.73
CA VAL A 70 20.24 -8.33 -3.75
C VAL A 70 21.09 -9.25 -2.86
N GLN A 71 20.62 -9.62 -1.67
CA GLN A 71 21.32 -10.56 -0.79
C GLN A 71 21.45 -11.95 -1.41
N GLN A 72 20.38 -12.46 -2.05
CA GLN A 72 20.40 -13.75 -2.73
C GLN A 72 21.38 -13.74 -3.91
N LEU A 73 21.36 -12.68 -4.73
CA LEU A 73 22.29 -12.51 -5.84
C LEU A 73 23.75 -12.50 -5.37
N ALA A 74 24.05 -11.78 -4.28
CA ALA A 74 25.40 -11.76 -3.68
C ALA A 74 25.82 -13.15 -3.19
N ALA A 75 24.91 -13.86 -2.52
CA ALA A 75 25.16 -15.21 -2.03
C ALA A 75 25.44 -16.20 -3.16
N ASP A 76 24.67 -16.17 -4.24
CA ASP A 76 24.84 -17.11 -5.35
C ASP A 76 26.07 -16.77 -6.21
N ALA A 77 26.40 -15.49 -6.37
CA ALA A 77 27.66 -15.07 -6.97
C ALA A 77 28.87 -15.57 -6.17
N THR A 78 28.80 -15.45 -4.84
CA THR A 78 29.85 -15.93 -3.92
C THR A 78 29.98 -17.45 -3.98
N ARG A 79 28.86 -18.17 -3.98
CA ARG A 79 28.85 -19.65 -4.14
C ARG A 79 29.42 -20.08 -5.48
N THR A 80 29.10 -19.38 -6.55
CA THR A 80 29.63 -19.68 -7.89
C THR A 80 31.15 -19.47 -7.95
N ALA A 81 31.65 -18.48 -7.22
CA ALA A 81 33.08 -18.22 -7.13
C ALA A 81 33.86 -19.37 -6.47
N LEU A 82 33.24 -20.21 -5.63
CA LEU A 82 33.92 -21.35 -4.99
C LEU A 82 34.51 -22.35 -5.99
N ALA A 83 33.97 -22.42 -7.20
CA ALA A 83 34.49 -23.30 -8.25
C ALA A 83 35.82 -22.82 -8.84
N GLY A 84 36.23 -21.58 -8.56
CA GLY A 84 37.47 -21.00 -9.09
C GLY A 84 38.71 -21.50 -8.35
N ILE A 85 39.70 -21.92 -9.12
CA ILE A 85 40.94 -22.53 -8.65
C ILE A 85 41.87 -21.44 -8.09
N ASP A 86 41.94 -20.28 -8.76
CA ASP A 86 42.72 -19.12 -8.34
C ASP A 86 41.86 -17.87 -8.12
N ALA A 87 42.45 -16.82 -7.54
CA ALA A 87 41.75 -15.58 -7.28
C ALA A 87 41.12 -14.97 -8.56
N ALA A 88 41.87 -14.85 -9.66
CA ALA A 88 41.36 -14.22 -10.88
C ALA A 88 40.14 -14.96 -11.44
N GLU A 89 40.15 -16.30 -11.37
CA GLU A 89 39.04 -17.14 -11.78
C GLU A 89 37.81 -16.93 -10.88
N ARG A 90 37.97 -16.90 -9.56
CA ARG A 90 36.86 -16.65 -8.62
C ARG A 90 36.17 -15.31 -8.89
N GLN A 91 36.96 -14.26 -9.11
CA GLN A 91 36.44 -12.94 -9.44
C GLN A 91 35.69 -12.94 -10.78
N THR A 92 36.23 -13.61 -11.79
CA THR A 92 35.59 -13.75 -13.11
C THR A 92 34.28 -14.52 -13.01
N LEU A 93 34.24 -15.61 -12.26
CA LEU A 93 33.04 -16.43 -12.03
C LEU A 93 31.94 -15.63 -11.31
N ALA A 94 32.28 -14.94 -10.23
CA ALA A 94 31.33 -14.08 -9.50
C ALA A 94 30.77 -12.96 -10.40
N THR A 95 31.64 -12.23 -11.10
CA THR A 95 31.25 -11.11 -11.96
C THR A 95 30.35 -11.60 -13.11
N THR A 96 30.74 -12.70 -13.76
CA THR A 96 29.98 -13.31 -14.85
C THR A 96 28.62 -13.81 -14.37
N TYR A 97 28.57 -14.40 -13.17
CA TYR A 97 27.31 -14.85 -12.58
C TYR A 97 26.35 -13.66 -12.38
N ILE A 98 26.83 -12.56 -11.80
CA ILE A 98 26.00 -11.38 -11.56
C ILE A 98 25.47 -10.82 -12.88
N GLN A 99 26.34 -10.63 -13.87
CA GLN A 99 25.95 -10.10 -15.18
C GLN A 99 24.90 -10.98 -15.89
N LYS A 100 25.03 -12.30 -15.82
CA LYS A 100 24.10 -13.24 -16.49
C LYS A 100 22.78 -13.45 -15.73
N ASN A 101 22.78 -13.28 -14.40
CA ASN A 101 21.65 -13.71 -13.57
C ASN A 101 20.93 -12.56 -12.86
N ALA A 102 21.49 -11.35 -12.75
CA ALA A 102 20.84 -10.22 -12.08
C ALA A 102 19.43 -9.94 -12.63
N ALA A 103 19.24 -10.08 -13.95
CA ALA A 103 17.93 -9.86 -14.60
C ALA A 103 16.85 -10.89 -14.21
N LYS A 104 17.24 -12.03 -13.60
CA LYS A 104 16.29 -13.06 -13.16
C LYS A 104 15.57 -12.68 -11.86
N TYR A 105 16.06 -11.68 -11.14
CA TYR A 105 15.48 -11.22 -9.89
C TYR A 105 14.49 -10.08 -10.17
N THR A 106 13.19 -10.39 -10.20
CA THR A 106 12.12 -9.48 -10.69
C THR A 106 12.01 -8.13 -9.99
N LEU A 107 12.47 -8.01 -8.73
CA LEU A 107 12.34 -6.79 -7.94
C LEU A 107 13.55 -5.86 -8.02
N ILE A 108 14.56 -6.19 -8.82
CA ILE A 108 15.76 -5.37 -9.01
C ILE A 108 16.03 -5.13 -10.49
N ASN A 109 16.54 -3.95 -10.80
CA ASN A 109 17.04 -3.61 -12.13
C ASN A 109 18.57 -3.77 -12.19
N PRO A 110 19.12 -4.65 -13.06
CA PRO A 110 20.57 -4.81 -13.22
C PRO A 110 21.32 -3.51 -13.52
N ALA A 111 20.69 -2.56 -14.22
CA ALA A 111 21.31 -1.27 -14.53
C ALA A 111 21.46 -0.34 -13.32
N GLN A 112 20.93 -0.71 -12.16
CA GLN A 112 21.03 0.02 -10.90
C GLN A 112 21.91 -0.71 -9.88
N ILE A 113 22.64 -1.74 -10.33
CA ILE A 113 23.52 -2.56 -9.50
C ILE A 113 24.97 -2.12 -9.69
N GLU A 114 25.65 -1.92 -8.57
CA GLU A 114 27.10 -1.78 -8.49
C GLU A 114 27.67 -2.96 -7.70
N THR A 115 28.79 -3.52 -8.16
CA THR A 115 29.42 -4.69 -7.57
C THR A 115 30.83 -4.38 -7.11
N ALA A 116 31.16 -4.77 -5.89
CA ALA A 116 32.52 -4.76 -5.36
C ALA A 116 32.88 -6.18 -4.91
N ILE A 117 33.99 -6.72 -5.43
CA ILE A 117 34.49 -8.04 -5.08
C ILE A 117 35.80 -7.84 -4.33
N ASP A 118 35.83 -8.26 -3.07
CA ASP A 118 37.04 -8.37 -2.28
C ASP A 118 37.51 -9.83 -2.32
N ASN A 119 38.60 -10.04 -3.04
CA ASN A 119 39.16 -11.35 -3.30
C ASN A 119 40.43 -11.55 -2.49
N ALA A 120 40.22 -11.62 -1.18
CA ALA A 120 41.28 -11.81 -0.21
C ALA A 120 42.29 -10.63 -0.10
N ALA A 121 41.88 -9.43 -0.52
CA ALA A 121 42.70 -8.23 -0.40
C ALA A 121 42.64 -7.65 1.01
N SER A 122 41.47 -7.65 1.66
CA SER A 122 41.32 -7.20 3.05
C SER A 122 41.65 -8.32 4.06
N ASP A 123 41.31 -9.56 3.74
CA ASP A 123 41.64 -10.74 4.56
C ASP A 123 42.00 -11.93 3.64
N PRO A 124 43.24 -12.45 3.70
CA PRO A 124 43.71 -13.56 2.87
C PRO A 124 42.85 -14.83 2.93
N SER A 125 42.07 -15.01 3.99
CA SER A 125 41.22 -16.17 4.22
C SER A 125 39.77 -15.98 3.78
N GLN A 126 39.42 -14.84 3.17
CA GLN A 126 38.04 -14.51 2.85
C GLN A 126 37.86 -14.10 1.38
N PHE A 127 36.71 -14.44 0.83
CA PHE A 127 36.23 -13.92 -0.44
C PHE A 127 34.84 -13.33 -0.22
N THR A 128 34.68 -12.05 -0.51
CA THR A 128 33.46 -11.29 -0.25
C THR A 128 32.93 -10.65 -1.52
N VAL A 129 31.68 -10.92 -1.85
CA VAL A 129 30.93 -10.22 -2.90
C VAL A 129 29.99 -9.22 -2.23
N THR A 130 30.18 -7.94 -2.53
CA THR A 130 29.31 -6.85 -2.09
C THR A 130 28.53 -6.31 -3.28
N ILE A 131 27.23 -6.19 -3.13
CA ILE A 131 26.31 -5.65 -4.14
C ILE A 131 25.59 -4.45 -3.54
N SER A 132 25.68 -3.31 -4.22
CA SER A 132 24.95 -2.09 -3.92
C SER A 132 23.88 -1.87 -4.99
N TYR A 133 22.65 -1.57 -4.55
CA TYR A 133 21.51 -1.34 -5.43
C TYR A 133 20.89 0.03 -5.18
N ASN A 134 20.75 0.83 -6.23
CA ASN A 134 20.06 2.11 -6.16
C ASN A 134 18.53 1.90 -6.16
N ALA A 135 17.93 2.06 -4.99
CA ALA A 135 16.50 1.90 -4.74
C ALA A 135 15.73 3.22 -4.77
N ALA A 136 16.32 4.33 -5.24
CA ALA A 136 15.70 5.66 -5.21
C ALA A 136 14.35 5.74 -5.95
N ASN A 137 14.12 4.87 -6.94
CA ASN A 137 12.87 4.84 -7.71
C ASN A 137 11.77 3.96 -7.09
N LEU A 138 12.02 3.33 -5.94
CA LEU A 138 11.01 2.49 -5.29
C LEU A 138 9.85 3.33 -4.71
N PRO A 139 8.60 2.80 -4.68
CA PRO A 139 7.42 3.55 -4.26
C PRO A 139 7.50 4.16 -2.86
N ILE A 140 8.30 3.58 -1.97
CA ILE A 140 8.47 4.04 -0.58
C ILE A 140 8.93 5.51 -0.48
N TRP A 141 9.74 5.98 -1.43
CA TRP A 141 10.28 7.35 -1.42
C TRP A 141 9.29 8.40 -1.91
N ASN A 142 8.36 7.99 -2.78
CA ASN A 142 7.38 8.90 -3.36
C ASN A 142 6.08 8.94 -2.53
N LEU A 143 5.81 7.89 -1.73
CA LEU A 143 4.61 7.78 -0.92
C LEU A 143 4.72 8.50 0.42
N PHE A 144 5.92 8.55 1.02
CA PHE A 144 6.14 9.16 2.34
C PHE A 144 7.19 10.27 2.26
N THR A 145 6.75 11.52 2.26
CA THR A 145 7.64 12.68 2.38
C THR A 145 7.65 13.15 3.85
N GLY A 146 8.83 13.23 4.47
CA GLY A 146 8.99 13.74 5.84
C GLY A 146 9.06 12.71 6.98
N LEU A 147 9.09 11.41 6.68
CA LEU A 147 9.42 10.36 7.67
C LEU A 147 10.92 10.03 7.62
N PRO A 148 11.54 9.60 8.74
CA PRO A 148 12.89 9.04 8.74
C PRO A 148 12.87 7.68 8.03
N LEU A 149 13.13 7.71 6.72
CA LEU A 149 13.24 6.52 5.88
C LEU A 149 14.69 5.99 5.87
N PRO A 150 14.91 4.72 5.50
CA PRO A 150 16.25 4.16 5.32
C PRO A 150 17.08 4.91 4.25
N GLY A 151 18.29 4.46 3.93
CA GLY A 151 19.02 4.97 2.78
C GLY A 151 18.35 4.57 1.45
N LYS A 152 18.56 5.36 0.39
CA LYS A 152 18.13 5.01 -0.98
C LYS A 152 18.99 3.94 -1.65
N THR A 153 20.10 3.56 -1.01
CA THR A 153 21.00 2.51 -1.49
C THR A 153 20.89 1.31 -0.59
N ILE A 154 20.62 0.15 -1.18
CA ILE A 154 20.61 -1.13 -0.49
C ILE A 154 21.96 -1.80 -0.74
N THR A 155 22.77 -1.94 0.30
CA THR A 155 24.04 -2.68 0.23
C THR A 155 23.92 -4.00 0.97
N ARG A 156 24.37 -5.08 0.32
CA ARG A 156 24.34 -6.45 0.82
C ARG A 156 25.63 -7.16 0.44
N ALA A 157 26.12 -8.01 1.34
CA ALA A 157 27.36 -8.74 1.13
C ALA A 157 27.18 -10.21 1.47
N SER A 158 27.95 -11.05 0.78
CA SER A 158 28.13 -12.45 1.13
C SER A 158 29.60 -12.78 1.12
N THR A 159 30.03 -13.47 2.18
CA THR A 159 31.42 -13.82 2.41
C THR A 159 31.54 -15.32 2.60
N ILE A 160 32.57 -15.90 2.01
CA ILE A 160 33.01 -17.27 2.23
C ILE A 160 34.43 -17.26 2.78
N ARG A 161 34.77 -18.28 3.57
CA ARG A 161 36.15 -18.52 3.95
C ARG A 161 36.81 -19.40 2.90
N LEU A 162 37.93 -18.93 2.39
CA LEU A 162 38.85 -19.73 1.59
C LEU A 162 39.56 -20.66 2.59
N GLY A 163 39.43 -21.97 2.40
CA GLY A 163 40.01 -22.95 3.32
C GLY A 163 41.50 -22.70 3.55
N GLY A 164 41.94 -22.79 4.80
CA GLY A 164 43.36 -22.81 5.15
C GLY A 164 43.90 -24.23 4.98
N THR A 165 45.07 -24.34 4.35
CA THR A 165 45.89 -25.57 4.33
C THR A 165 46.27 -25.99 5.74
#